data_AF-A0A5Q4T5U8-F1
#
_entry.id   AF-A0A5Q4T5U8-F1
#
_cell.length_a   1.000
_cell.length_b   1.000
_cell.length_c   1.000
_cell.angle_alpha   90.00
_cell.angle_beta   90.00
_cell.angle_gamma   90.00
#
_symmetry.space_group_name_H-M   'P 1'
#
loop_
_entity.id
_entity.type
_entity.pdbx_description
1 polymer ?
#
loop_
_entity_poly.entity_id
_entity_poly.type
_entity_poly.pdbx_seq_one_letter_code
_entity_poly.pdbx_strand_id
1 'polypeptide(L)'
;VRTTVAGVLGYTSSAAVDHERGLMDLGFDSLTAVELRNQLGKSTGLRLPVTLLFDYPSSRAIAEYLEAEIAPAETPAGPALASLAELDRLELDLARLAGDEESRTRIADRLEALLAQIAPARASADADAERIESASDDEIFDFIENELGL
;
A
#
# COMPACT_ATOMS: atom_id res chain seq x y z
N VAL A 1 1.69 -19.47 13.19
CA VAL A 1 2.96 -20.24 13.07
C VAL A 1 3.14 -21.28 14.18
N ARG A 2 3.24 -20.90 15.47
CA ARG A 2 3.48 -21.86 16.58
C ARG A 2 2.50 -23.06 16.62
N THR A 3 1.23 -22.84 16.31
CA THR A 3 0.23 -23.92 16.22
C THR A 3 0.58 -24.95 15.14
N THR A 4 1.02 -24.49 13.97
CA THR A 4 1.45 -25.36 12.86
C THR A 4 2.72 -26.12 13.22
N VAL A 5 3.68 -25.44 13.86
CA VAL A 5 4.92 -26.05 14.38
C VAL A 5 4.61 -27.15 15.41
N ALA A 6 3.73 -26.87 16.36
CA ALA A 6 3.28 -27.86 17.35
C ALA A 6 2.60 -29.06 16.67
N GLY A 7 1.74 -28.83 15.69
CA GLY A 7 1.05 -29.89 14.94
C GLY A 7 2.03 -30.81 14.21
N VAL A 8 3.02 -30.27 13.52
CA VAL A 8 4.04 -31.04 12.79
C VAL A 8 4.93 -31.87 13.74
N LEU A 9 5.27 -31.33 14.91
CA LEU A 9 6.07 -32.04 15.92
C LEU A 9 5.23 -32.94 16.85
N GLY A 10 3.92 -33.00 16.67
CA GLY A 10 3.03 -33.81 17.50
C GLY A 10 2.80 -33.28 18.93
N TYR A 11 3.08 -32.00 19.18
CA TYR A 11 2.76 -31.37 20.45
C TYR A 11 1.27 -31.05 20.57
N THR A 12 0.71 -31.28 21.75
CA THR A 12 -0.71 -31.04 22.06
C THR A 12 -1.05 -29.56 22.22
N SER A 13 -0.05 -28.69 22.38
CA SER A 13 -0.24 -27.25 22.58
C SER A 13 0.88 -26.44 21.94
N SER A 14 0.50 -25.32 21.31
CA SER A 14 1.44 -24.32 20.79
C SER A 14 2.25 -23.63 21.90
N ALA A 15 1.76 -23.64 23.14
CA ALA A 15 2.45 -23.09 24.29
C ALA A 15 3.74 -23.88 24.63
N ALA A 16 3.80 -25.16 24.27
CA ALA A 16 4.99 -26.01 24.47
C ALA A 16 6.12 -25.71 23.48
N VAL A 17 5.82 -24.99 22.39
CA VAL A 17 6.83 -24.53 21.41
C VAL A 17 7.43 -23.23 21.91
N ASP A 18 8.71 -23.23 22.27
CA ASP A 18 9.46 -21.99 22.44
C ASP A 18 9.63 -21.30 21.09
N HIS A 19 9.28 -20.02 21.02
CA HIS A 19 9.18 -19.28 19.76
C HIS A 19 10.51 -18.70 19.30
N GLU A 20 11.45 -18.52 20.22
CA GLU A 20 12.83 -18.08 19.95
C GLU A 20 13.75 -19.24 19.58
N ARG A 21 13.41 -20.45 20.02
CA ARG A 21 14.24 -21.63 19.81
C ARG A 21 14.27 -22.03 18.33
N GLY A 22 15.45 -22.45 17.87
CA GLY A 22 15.65 -22.97 16.53
C GLY A 22 14.78 -24.20 16.26
N LEU A 23 14.14 -24.24 15.09
CA LEU A 23 13.29 -25.36 14.67
C LEU A 23 14.09 -26.67 14.58
N MET A 24 15.35 -26.63 14.15
CA MET A 24 16.23 -27.81 14.14
C MET A 24 16.46 -28.36 15.55
N ASP A 25 16.64 -27.50 16.54
CA ASP A 25 16.81 -27.90 17.95
C ASP A 25 15.51 -28.48 18.54
N LEU A 26 14.36 -28.11 17.98
CA LEU A 26 13.04 -28.65 18.32
C LEU A 26 12.75 -30.00 17.63
N GLY A 27 13.62 -30.46 16.72
CA GLY A 27 13.50 -31.75 16.05
C GLY A 27 13.00 -31.67 14.60
N PHE A 28 13.05 -30.50 13.96
CA PHE A 28 12.79 -30.40 12.52
C PHE A 28 13.90 -31.04 11.69
N ASP A 29 13.48 -31.72 10.64
CA ASP A 29 14.28 -32.34 9.60
C ASP A 29 13.77 -31.93 8.20
N SER A 30 14.34 -32.51 7.15
CA SER A 30 13.96 -32.18 5.76
C SER A 30 12.49 -32.49 5.42
N LEU A 31 11.88 -33.52 6.03
CA LEU A 31 10.51 -33.91 5.71
C LEU A 31 9.49 -33.02 6.43
N THR A 32 9.70 -32.82 7.73
CA THR A 32 8.89 -31.94 8.58
C THR A 32 9.01 -30.47 8.13
N ALA A 33 10.15 -30.06 7.59
CA ALA A 33 10.33 -28.74 6.97
C ALA A 33 9.39 -28.52 5.78
N VAL A 34 9.29 -29.51 4.88
CA VAL A 34 8.40 -29.45 3.71
C VAL A 34 6.95 -29.45 4.16
N GLU A 35 6.60 -30.25 5.16
CA GLU A 35 5.24 -30.28 5.71
C GLU A 35 4.85 -28.93 6.32
N LEU A 36 5.69 -28.35 7.18
CA LEU A 36 5.44 -27.04 7.78
C LEU A 36 5.26 -25.96 6.71
N ARG A 37 6.15 -25.93 5.70
CA ARG A 37 6.04 -25.00 4.57
C ARG A 37 4.70 -25.15 3.84
N ASN A 38 4.28 -26.38 3.54
CA ASN A 38 3.04 -26.64 2.82
C ASN A 38 1.81 -26.23 3.64
N GLN A 39 1.80 -26.54 4.94
CA GLN A 39 0.70 -26.16 5.83
C GLN A 39 0.60 -24.64 5.99
N LEU A 40 1.74 -23.96 6.17
CA LEU A 40 1.79 -22.50 6.24
C LEU A 40 1.30 -21.86 4.94
N GLY A 41 1.86 -22.27 3.79
CA GLY A 41 1.45 -21.74 2.48
C GLY A 41 -0.03 -21.98 2.17
N LYS A 42 -0.60 -23.12 2.59
CA LYS A 42 -2.05 -23.36 2.48
C LYS A 42 -2.87 -22.43 3.37
N SER A 43 -2.41 -22.14 4.59
CA SER A 43 -3.13 -21.28 5.53
C SER A 43 -3.05 -19.80 5.18
N THR A 44 -1.95 -19.36 4.56
CA THR A 44 -1.70 -17.95 4.22
C THR A 44 -1.99 -17.63 2.76
N GLY A 45 -2.15 -18.64 1.89
CA GLY A 45 -2.26 -18.46 0.45
C GLY A 45 -0.93 -18.12 -0.25
N LEU A 46 0.18 -18.08 0.50
CA LEU A 46 1.48 -17.68 -0.02
C LEU A 46 2.25 -18.85 -0.65
N ARG A 47 3.06 -18.55 -1.67
CA ARG A 47 4.05 -19.47 -2.22
C ARG A 47 5.37 -19.31 -1.47
N LEU A 48 5.51 -20.04 -0.36
CA LEU A 48 6.69 -19.94 0.49
C LEU A 48 7.94 -20.55 -0.17
N PRO A 49 9.14 -20.00 0.03
CA PRO A 49 10.39 -20.57 -0.49
C PRO A 49 10.71 -21.92 0.15
N VAL A 50 11.46 -22.76 -0.56
CA VAL A 50 11.93 -24.06 -0.05
C VAL A 50 13.02 -23.90 1.01
N THR A 51 13.68 -22.74 1.03
CA THR A 51 14.72 -22.36 2.00
C THR A 51 14.16 -21.74 3.29
N LEU A 52 12.83 -21.61 3.42
CA LEU A 52 12.16 -20.88 4.50
C LEU A 52 12.72 -21.19 5.90
N LEU A 53 12.92 -22.47 6.25
CA LEU A 53 13.40 -22.85 7.58
C LEU A 53 14.90 -22.57 7.79
N PHE A 54 15.68 -22.42 6.72
CA PHE A 54 17.08 -22.04 6.80
C PHE A 54 17.22 -20.52 6.92
N ASP A 55 16.43 -19.79 6.17
CA ASP A 55 16.43 -18.32 6.17
C ASP A 55 15.79 -17.76 7.47
N TYR A 56 14.78 -18.48 8.00
CA TYR A 56 14.02 -18.11 9.18
C TYR A 56 13.97 -19.30 10.16
N PRO A 57 15.02 -19.47 11.00
CA PRO A 57 15.22 -20.70 11.75
C PRO A 57 14.33 -20.85 13.00
N SER A 58 13.50 -19.85 13.33
CA SER A 58 12.61 -19.89 14.50
C SER A 58 11.17 -19.60 14.10
N SER A 59 10.22 -20.03 14.94
CA SER A 59 8.80 -19.76 14.68
C SER A 59 8.46 -18.26 14.75
N ARG A 60 9.21 -17.46 15.51
CA ARG A 60 9.13 -15.99 15.48
C ARG A 60 9.60 -15.44 14.14
N ALA A 61 10.77 -15.83 13.67
CA ALA A 61 11.33 -15.35 12.40
C ALA A 61 10.41 -15.67 11.21
N ILE A 62 9.83 -16.87 11.20
CA ILE A 62 8.84 -17.24 10.17
C ILE A 62 7.57 -16.38 10.29
N ALA A 63 7.11 -16.07 11.51
CA ALA A 63 5.94 -15.21 11.70
C ALA A 63 6.20 -13.78 11.18
N GLU A 64 7.36 -13.22 11.48
CA GLU A 64 7.79 -11.90 10.98
C GLU A 64 7.87 -11.88 9.45
N TYR A 65 8.42 -12.92 8.82
CA TYR A 65 8.44 -13.06 7.36
C TYR A 65 7.03 -13.11 6.76
N LEU A 66 6.14 -13.94 7.35
CA LEU A 66 4.76 -14.06 6.87
C LEU A 66 3.97 -12.76 7.06
N GLU A 67 4.20 -12.03 8.16
CA GLU A 67 3.60 -10.73 8.40
C GLU A 67 4.00 -9.74 7.30
N ALA A 68 5.29 -9.68 6.95
CA ALA A 68 5.79 -8.84 5.86
C ALA A 68 5.24 -9.24 4.47
N GLU A 69 4.93 -10.50 4.23
CA GLU A 69 4.36 -10.95 2.94
C GLU A 69 2.84 -10.77 2.86
N ILE A 70 2.12 -10.93 3.97
CA ILE A 70 0.65 -10.82 4.03
C ILE A 70 0.23 -9.36 4.12
N ALA A 71 0.97 -8.57 4.89
CA ALA A 71 0.80 -7.14 5.02
C ALA A 71 2.16 -6.50 4.72
N PRO A 72 2.56 -6.39 3.44
CA PRO A 72 3.74 -5.63 3.07
C PRO A 72 3.58 -4.26 3.70
N ALA A 73 4.42 -3.96 4.70
CA ALA A 73 4.59 -2.60 5.18
C ALA A 73 4.83 -1.80 3.92
N GLU A 74 3.87 -0.93 3.58
CA GLU A 74 3.73 -0.29 2.28
C GLU A 74 5.12 0.01 1.71
N THR A 75 5.59 -0.88 0.82
CA THR A 75 6.77 -0.59 0.01
C THR A 75 6.41 0.71 -0.66
N PRO A 76 7.18 1.80 -0.50
CA PRO A 76 6.69 3.15 -0.73
C PRO A 76 6.12 3.18 -2.13
N ALA A 77 4.81 3.13 -2.15
CA ALA A 77 4.02 3.24 -3.33
C ALA A 77 4.44 4.62 -3.87
N GLY A 78 5.00 4.65 -5.09
CA GLY A 78 5.80 5.78 -5.59
C GLY A 78 5.16 7.13 -5.26
N PRO A 79 5.92 8.23 -5.16
CA PRO A 79 5.62 9.43 -4.37
C PRO A 79 4.16 9.92 -4.33
N ALA A 80 3.39 9.73 -5.40
CA ALA A 80 1.94 9.94 -5.43
C ALA A 80 1.14 9.09 -4.42
N LEU A 81 1.39 7.78 -4.31
CA LEU A 81 0.65 6.89 -3.40
C LEU A 81 1.05 7.13 -1.94
N ALA A 82 2.33 7.40 -1.65
CA ALA A 82 2.75 7.87 -0.33
C ALA A 82 2.08 9.19 0.05
N SER A 83 1.91 10.12 -0.91
CA SER A 83 1.18 11.37 -0.68
C SER A 83 -0.31 11.13 -0.42
N LEU A 84 -0.94 10.18 -1.10
CA LEU A 84 -2.33 9.78 -0.85
C LEU A 84 -2.50 9.18 0.55
N ALA A 85 -1.59 8.30 0.99
CA ALA A 85 -1.61 7.75 2.35
C ALA A 85 -1.40 8.83 3.44
N GLU A 86 -0.64 9.89 3.14
CA GLU A 86 -0.49 11.05 4.02
C GLU A 86 -1.80 11.86 4.11
N LEU A 87 -2.53 11.99 2.99
CA LEU A 87 -3.83 12.65 2.96
C LEU A 87 -4.89 11.88 3.76
N ASP A 88 -4.91 10.55 3.67
CA ASP A 88 -5.82 9.71 4.47
C ASP A 88 -5.56 9.87 5.98
N ARG A 89 -4.28 9.97 6.38
CA ARG A 89 -3.90 10.24 7.78
C ARG A 89 -4.34 11.64 8.22
N LEU A 90 -4.17 12.65 7.36
CA LEU A 90 -4.61 14.01 7.64
C LEU A 90 -6.14 14.10 7.81
N GLU A 91 -6.91 13.36 7.01
CA GLU A 91 -8.38 13.29 7.14
C GLU A 91 -8.80 12.81 8.54
N LEU A 92 -8.17 11.74 9.03
CA LEU A 92 -8.44 11.20 10.37
C LEU A 92 -8.11 12.19 11.49
N ASP A 93 -7.02 12.95 11.35
CA ASP A 93 -6.63 13.95 12.34
C ASP A 93 -7.54 15.18 12.32
N LEU A 94 -7.98 15.62 11.15
CA LEU A 94 -8.98 16.68 10.99
C LEU A 94 -10.31 16.30 11.64
N ALA A 95 -10.75 15.04 11.53
CA ALA A 95 -11.97 14.57 12.19
C ALA A 95 -11.91 14.71 13.73
N ARG A 96 -10.72 14.63 14.32
CA ARG A 96 -10.50 14.81 15.77
C ARG A 96 -10.52 16.28 16.20
N LEU A 97 -10.24 17.21 15.29
CA LEU A 97 -10.22 18.66 15.52
C LEU A 97 -11.62 19.32 15.48
N ALA A 98 -12.71 18.54 15.53
CA ALA A 98 -14.08 19.01 15.37
C ALA A 98 -14.49 20.22 16.26
N GLY A 99 -13.84 20.40 17.41
CA GLY A 99 -14.10 21.51 18.34
C GLY A 99 -13.30 22.81 18.11
N ASP A 100 -12.29 22.81 17.24
CA ASP A 100 -11.37 23.95 17.05
C ASP A 100 -11.58 24.62 15.68
N GLU A 101 -12.46 25.63 15.65
CA GLU A 101 -12.79 26.39 14.43
C GLU A 101 -11.59 27.17 13.88
N GLU A 102 -10.78 27.77 14.75
CA GLU A 102 -9.64 28.60 14.35
C GLU A 102 -8.56 27.76 13.67
N SER A 103 -8.25 26.58 14.23
CA SER A 103 -7.33 25.64 13.59
C SER A 103 -7.90 25.09 12.28
N ARG A 104 -9.21 24.82 12.19
CA ARG A 104 -9.84 24.38 10.94
C ARG A 104 -9.73 25.42 9.84
N THR A 105 -10.00 26.69 10.12
CA THR A 105 -9.84 27.78 9.14
C THR A 105 -8.40 27.85 8.62
N ARG A 106 -7.40 27.83 9.51
CA ARG A 106 -5.98 27.86 9.11
C ARG A 106 -5.59 26.67 8.24
N ILE A 107 -6.09 25.47 8.55
CA ILE A 107 -5.78 24.26 7.77
C ILE A 107 -6.46 24.33 6.40
N ALA A 108 -7.71 24.80 6.33
CA ALA A 108 -8.42 25.00 5.06
C ALA A 108 -7.67 25.97 4.14
N ASP A 109 -7.28 27.16 4.65
CA ASP A 109 -6.51 28.15 3.89
C ASP A 109 -5.19 27.56 3.35
N ARG A 110 -4.53 26.72 4.15
CA ARG A 110 -3.27 26.08 3.75
C ARG A 110 -3.48 25.02 2.67
N LEU A 111 -4.56 24.24 2.76
CA LEU A 111 -4.91 23.22 1.77
C LEU A 111 -5.31 23.85 0.43
N GLU A 112 -6.05 24.96 0.46
CA GLU A 112 -6.36 25.74 -0.76
C GLU A 112 -5.07 26.25 -1.44
N ALA A 113 -4.13 26.77 -0.67
CA ALA A 113 -2.84 27.22 -1.19
C ALA A 113 -2.01 26.06 -1.79
N LEU A 114 -2.03 24.88 -1.17
CA LEU A 114 -1.37 23.68 -1.69
C LEU A 114 -2.03 23.18 -2.98
N LEU A 115 -3.37 23.18 -3.02
CA LEU A 115 -4.14 22.78 -4.20
C LEU A 115 -3.83 23.68 -5.39
N ALA A 116 -3.69 24.99 -5.17
CA ALA A 116 -3.29 25.95 -6.19
C ALA A 116 -1.89 25.70 -6.77
N GLN A 117 -0.98 25.08 -6.00
CA GLN A 117 0.38 24.74 -6.46
C GLN A 117 0.43 23.47 -7.31
N ILE A 118 -0.44 22.49 -7.02
CA ILE A 118 -0.41 21.16 -7.64
C ILE A 118 -1.44 21.01 -8.76
N ALA A 119 -2.48 21.85 -8.78
CA ALA A 119 -3.43 21.85 -9.87
C ALA A 119 -2.69 22.24 -11.17
N PRO A 120 -2.84 21.48 -12.26
CA PRO A 120 -2.39 21.97 -13.55
C PRO A 120 -3.08 23.32 -13.78
N ALA A 121 -2.34 24.30 -14.29
CA ALA A 121 -2.94 25.57 -14.68
C ALA A 121 -4.20 25.24 -15.48
N ARG A 122 -5.38 25.66 -15.00
CA ARG A 122 -6.70 25.44 -15.65
C ARG A 122 -6.79 26.04 -17.07
N ALA A 123 -5.66 26.42 -17.67
CA ALA A 123 -5.47 27.30 -18.79
C ALA A 123 -5.47 26.59 -20.16
N SER A 124 -6.13 25.44 -20.33
CA SER A 124 -6.42 24.92 -21.67
C SER A 124 -7.92 24.80 -21.95
N ALA A 125 -8.74 24.35 -21.00
CA ALA A 125 -10.17 24.22 -21.26
C ALA A 125 -10.92 25.57 -21.30
N ASP A 126 -10.61 26.51 -20.39
CA ASP A 126 -11.21 27.85 -20.42
C ASP A 126 -10.60 28.73 -21.53
N ALA A 127 -9.30 28.57 -21.83
CA ALA A 127 -8.63 29.36 -22.85
C ALA A 127 -9.06 28.98 -24.28
N ASP A 128 -9.43 27.72 -24.51
CA ASP A 128 -9.95 27.27 -25.81
C ASP A 128 -11.44 27.64 -25.96
N ALA A 129 -12.24 27.56 -24.89
CA ALA A 129 -13.63 28.03 -24.90
C ALA A 129 -13.73 29.55 -25.12
N GLU A 130 -12.87 30.32 -24.44
CA GLU A 130 -12.83 31.79 -24.56
C GLU A 130 -12.24 32.24 -25.91
N ARG A 131 -11.33 31.47 -26.52
CA ARG A 131 -10.87 31.69 -27.90
C ARG A 131 -11.93 31.37 -28.95
N ILE A 132 -12.73 30.32 -28.76
CA ILE A 132 -13.82 29.98 -29.69
C ILE A 132 -14.94 31.03 -29.63
N GLU A 133 -15.26 31.57 -28.45
CA GLU A 133 -16.28 32.63 -28.31
C GLU A 133 -15.81 34.01 -28.78
N SER A 134 -14.50 34.28 -28.79
CA SER A 134 -13.91 35.54 -29.24
C SER A 134 -13.36 35.53 -30.67
N ALA A 135 -13.25 34.35 -31.28
CA ALA A 135 -12.83 34.19 -32.66
C ALA A 135 -13.87 34.79 -33.62
N SER A 136 -13.37 35.48 -34.63
CA SER A 136 -14.19 35.92 -35.76
C SER A 136 -14.60 34.73 -36.62
N ASP A 137 -15.71 34.84 -37.36
CA ASP A 137 -16.21 33.77 -38.22
C ASP A 137 -15.13 33.23 -39.18
N ASP A 138 -14.22 34.08 -39.67
CA ASP A 138 -13.13 33.64 -40.55
C ASP A 138 -12.08 32.76 -39.83
N GLU A 139 -11.78 33.05 -38.56
CA GLU A 139 -10.80 32.29 -37.75
C GLU A 139 -11.34 30.93 -37.31
N ILE A 140 -12.66 30.83 -37.12
CA ILE A 140 -13.35 29.56 -36.81
C ILE A 140 -13.25 28.59 -38.00
N PHE A 141 -13.38 29.09 -39.23
CA PHE A 141 -13.32 28.27 -40.43
C PHE A 141 -11.88 27.80 -40.73
N ASP A 142 -10.87 28.66 -40.53
CA ASP A 142 -9.45 28.30 -40.67
C ASP A 142 -9.02 27.17 -39.70
N PHE A 143 -9.55 27.15 -38.47
CA PHE A 143 -9.27 26.09 -37.49
C PHE A 143 -9.84 24.73 -37.92
N ILE A 144 -11.07 24.72 -38.46
CA ILE A 144 -11.75 23.49 -38.91
C ILE A 144 -11.04 22.91 -40.14
N GLU A 145 -10.57 23.73 -41.07
CA GLU A 145 -9.79 23.27 -42.23
C GLU A 145 -8.46 22.63 -41.82
N ASN A 146 -7.76 23.20 -40.82
CA ASN A 146 -6.49 22.67 -40.33
C ASN A 146 -6.62 21.35 -39.56
N GLU A 147 -7.72 21.11 -38.83
CA GLU A 147 -7.94 19.84 -38.10
C GLU A 147 -8.59 18.74 -38.94
N LEU A 148 -9.40 19.07 -39.95
CA LEU A 148 -10.08 18.07 -40.80
C LEU A 148 -9.36 17.78 -42.13
N GLY A 149 -8.34 18.55 -42.49
CA GLY A 149 -7.46 18.26 -43.62
C GLY A 149 -8.17 18.15 -44.97
N LEU A 150 -9.02 19.13 -45.29
CA LEU A 150 -9.54 19.36 -46.65
C LEU A 150 -8.86 20.57 -47.30
#